data_AF-A0A2D5UM17-F1
#
_entry.id   AF-A0A2D5UM17-F1
#
_cell.length_a   1.000
_cell.length_b   1.000
_cell.length_c   1.000
_cell.angle_alpha   90.00
_cell.angle_beta   90.00
_cell.angle_gamma   90.00
#
_symmetry.space_group_name_H-M   'P 1'
#
loop_
_entity.id
_entity.type
_entity.pdbx_description
1 polymer ?
#
loop_
_entity_poly.entity_id
_entity_poly.type
_entity_poly.pdbx_seq_one_letter_code
_entity_poly.pdbx_strand_id
1 'polypeptide(L)'
;MKIKNQILLVILVTCTVTGFSQLTVLNNYLMLNQKTDVYPVISNPNDGFPMLFISGKEIRVFYLTDECKFQKEILLRKPTKNSKRYLGSYIVDSNLIITFSNKKLTFVSQLIVNLRTDDYYERTNNLISENQKYLTSWEKDENLIVLGIVENTNKLIVSTFNGYGDASVNEYDFDDLYIDRIITNSSLYHLFNINEGKLQKIDYTIPVSLGITSARNKSYLINDEIIITIDLFDNVTYYLNINLSDNTYKIHSYNCNLSDSSNSASTKHNSFIYDNTIFQLSINKFEVGLKVQSLSDTNRVSSYHSSNVRNIDFTNSSMILRNEKEGFLYGNPEERNIKKARKFLRIISRMKPAISVFRKHTDFQILMGGVVETQQAKGVISEAIMVSGGEMIVGPGGNLIMPDPIYNFPSNYSFSSYSSRKAAYFSSVINATTYTHNYKSISKYTYDYIFDYANYMPGRFGLVTIFKLKGDYYLGYYSYSSHTYNIEWFKNIDDHVIRF
;
A
#
# COMPACT_ATOMS: atom_id res chain seq x y z
N MET A 1 -29.87 1.95 -48.38
CA MET A 1 -28.69 1.24 -47.82
C MET A 1 -27.66 2.18 -47.15
N LYS A 2 -27.38 3.40 -47.67
CA LYS A 2 -26.34 4.29 -47.13
C LYS A 2 -26.61 4.85 -45.71
N ILE A 3 -27.86 5.15 -45.36
CA ILE A 3 -28.22 5.76 -44.05
C ILE A 3 -28.03 4.77 -42.88
N LYS A 4 -28.33 3.48 -43.07
CA LYS A 4 -28.10 2.44 -42.03
C LYS A 4 -26.63 2.29 -41.67
N ASN A 5 -25.74 2.37 -42.66
CA ASN A 5 -24.29 2.24 -42.43
C ASN A 5 -23.71 3.48 -41.74
N GLN A 6 -24.26 4.67 -42.00
CA GLN A 6 -23.85 5.90 -41.31
C GLN A 6 -24.30 5.91 -39.84
N ILE A 7 -25.51 5.45 -39.54
CA ILE A 7 -25.99 5.30 -38.15
C ILE A 7 -25.15 4.27 -37.39
N LEU A 8 -24.82 3.13 -38.02
CA LEU A 8 -23.96 2.12 -37.41
C LEU A 8 -22.55 2.66 -37.14
N LEU A 9 -21.99 3.46 -38.06
CA LEU A 9 -20.68 4.09 -37.90
C LEU A 9 -20.70 5.13 -36.77
N VAL A 10 -21.75 5.96 -36.68
CA VAL A 10 -21.90 6.93 -35.58
C VAL A 10 -22.03 6.20 -34.24
N ILE A 11 -22.84 5.13 -34.16
CA ILE A 11 -22.96 4.30 -32.95
C ILE A 11 -21.61 3.67 -32.59
N LEU A 12 -20.87 3.11 -33.56
CA LEU A 12 -19.52 2.57 -33.34
C LEU A 12 -18.55 3.64 -32.85
N VAL A 13 -18.54 4.83 -33.46
CA VAL A 13 -17.68 5.95 -33.05
C VAL A 13 -18.05 6.44 -31.65
N THR A 14 -19.33 6.60 -31.32
CA THR A 14 -19.77 6.99 -29.97
C THR A 14 -19.51 5.91 -28.92
N CYS A 15 -19.57 4.63 -29.31
CA CYS A 15 -19.19 3.51 -28.45
C CYS A 15 -17.66 3.42 -28.25
N THR A 16 -16.85 3.87 -29.21
CA THR A 16 -15.38 3.98 -29.02
C THR A 16 -14.99 5.17 -28.16
N VAL A 17 -15.73 6.29 -28.22
CA VAL A 17 -15.45 7.49 -27.40
C VAL A 17 -15.88 7.29 -25.93
N THR A 18 -16.79 6.34 -25.66
CA THR A 18 -17.14 5.91 -24.29
C THR A 18 -16.22 4.80 -23.76
N GLY A 19 -15.19 4.41 -24.53
CA GLY A 19 -14.15 3.50 -24.07
C GLY A 19 -13.24 4.19 -23.05
N PHE A 20 -13.55 4.00 -21.77
CA PHE A 20 -12.77 4.37 -20.58
C PHE A 20 -12.10 5.74 -20.68
N SER A 21 -12.76 6.77 -20.14
CA SER A 21 -12.26 8.14 -20.10
C SER A 21 -10.94 8.21 -19.34
N GLN A 22 -9.84 8.23 -20.09
CA GLN A 22 -8.48 8.59 -19.69
C GLN A 22 -8.23 9.97 -20.28
N LEU A 23 -7.87 10.92 -19.44
CA LEU A 23 -7.58 12.30 -19.86
C LEU A 23 -6.28 12.75 -19.23
N THR A 24 -5.34 13.21 -20.04
CA THR A 24 -4.17 13.93 -19.56
C THR A 24 -4.65 15.25 -18.98
N VAL A 25 -4.58 15.39 -17.65
CA VAL A 25 -5.01 16.58 -16.92
C VAL A 25 -3.84 17.49 -16.56
N LEU A 26 -2.62 16.97 -16.56
CA LEU A 26 -1.38 17.75 -16.45
C LEU A 26 -0.34 17.19 -17.42
N ASN A 27 0.35 18.08 -18.11
CA ASN A 27 1.60 17.80 -18.81
C ASN A 27 2.49 19.02 -18.66
N ASN A 28 3.50 18.94 -17.80
CA ASN A 28 4.33 20.08 -17.48
C ASN A 28 5.81 19.72 -17.59
N TYR A 29 6.59 20.59 -18.23
CA TYR A 29 8.02 20.41 -18.34
C TYR A 29 8.67 20.66 -16.98
N LEU A 30 9.43 19.68 -16.50
CA LEU A 30 10.06 19.75 -15.19
C LEU A 30 11.36 18.94 -15.20
N MET A 31 12.50 19.61 -15.01
CA MET A 31 13.80 18.94 -14.99
C MET A 31 14.01 18.17 -13.68
N LEU A 32 13.65 16.89 -13.67
CA LEU A 32 13.82 15.99 -12.53
C LEU A 32 14.92 14.97 -12.78
N ASN A 33 15.65 14.64 -11.71
CA ASN A 33 16.58 13.51 -11.72
C ASN A 33 15.88 12.22 -11.25
N GLN A 34 16.50 11.07 -11.54
CA GLN A 34 15.98 9.75 -11.17
C GLN A 34 15.88 9.50 -9.65
N LYS A 35 16.49 10.37 -8.83
CA LYS A 35 16.49 10.26 -7.36
C LYS A 35 15.42 11.14 -6.70
N THR A 36 14.57 11.78 -7.51
CA THR A 36 13.51 12.64 -7.03
C THR A 36 12.38 11.78 -6.49
N ASP A 37 11.90 12.07 -5.29
CA ASP A 37 10.66 11.49 -4.79
C ASP A 37 9.50 12.45 -5.04
N VAL A 38 8.31 11.91 -5.35
CA VAL A 38 7.10 12.71 -5.64
C VAL A 38 5.98 12.32 -4.68
N TYR A 39 5.40 13.32 -4.01
CA TYR A 39 4.33 13.13 -3.03
C TYR A 39 3.19 14.14 -3.28
N PRO A 40 1.98 13.69 -3.64
CA PRO A 40 0.80 14.55 -3.61
C PRO A 40 0.34 14.72 -2.15
N VAL A 41 -0.02 15.95 -1.76
CA VAL A 41 -0.53 16.25 -0.42
C VAL A 41 -1.97 16.72 -0.54
N ILE A 42 -2.92 15.85 -0.21
CA ILE A 42 -4.35 16.08 -0.44
C ILE A 42 -5.04 16.17 0.91
N SER A 43 -5.46 17.37 1.32
CA SER A 43 -6.29 17.55 2.53
C SER A 43 -7.76 17.79 2.16
N ASN A 44 -8.04 18.78 1.33
CA ASN A 44 -9.38 19.05 0.80
C ASN A 44 -9.40 18.85 -0.73
N PRO A 45 -10.22 17.92 -1.25
CA PRO A 45 -10.27 17.66 -2.69
C PRO A 45 -10.81 18.83 -3.52
N ASN A 46 -11.37 19.88 -2.91
CA ASN A 46 -11.96 21.02 -3.62
C ASN A 46 -11.07 22.28 -3.70
N ASP A 47 -9.99 22.37 -2.91
CA ASP A 47 -9.24 23.64 -2.75
C ASP A 47 -7.93 23.68 -3.55
N GLY A 48 -7.67 22.66 -4.37
CA GLY A 48 -6.36 22.39 -4.96
C GLY A 48 -5.45 21.63 -4.01
N PHE A 49 -4.25 21.29 -4.49
CA PHE A 49 -3.31 20.47 -3.74
C PHE A 49 -1.86 20.71 -4.20
N PRO A 50 -0.88 20.71 -3.27
CA PRO A 50 0.53 20.68 -3.62
C PRO A 50 0.99 19.27 -3.98
N MET A 51 1.88 19.20 -4.98
CA MET A 51 2.76 18.08 -5.22
C MET A 51 4.19 18.44 -4.82
N LEU A 52 4.81 17.59 -4.00
CA LEU A 52 6.17 17.77 -3.53
C LEU A 52 7.12 16.96 -4.39
N PHE A 53 8.12 17.63 -4.97
CA PHE A 53 9.25 17.01 -5.66
C PHE A 53 10.49 17.18 -4.78
N ILE A 54 10.94 16.11 -4.15
CA ILE A 54 12.06 16.14 -3.20
C ILE A 54 13.30 15.57 -3.88
N SER A 55 14.30 16.40 -4.14
CA SER A 55 15.50 16.04 -4.88
C SER A 55 16.76 16.52 -4.17
N GLY A 56 17.45 15.59 -3.49
CA GLY A 56 18.65 15.91 -2.72
C GLY A 56 18.39 16.92 -1.60
N LYS A 57 18.83 18.17 -1.81
CA LYS A 57 18.63 19.30 -0.89
C LYS A 57 17.51 20.27 -1.31
N GLU A 58 16.94 20.07 -2.48
CA GLU A 58 15.89 20.91 -3.05
C GLU A 58 14.52 20.25 -2.87
N ILE A 59 13.52 21.06 -2.57
CA ILE A 59 12.12 20.65 -2.56
C ILE A 59 11.37 21.63 -3.46
N ARG A 60 10.68 21.13 -4.48
CA ARG A 60 9.76 21.93 -5.29
C ARG A 60 8.34 21.61 -4.88
N VAL A 61 7.58 22.64 -4.53
CA VAL A 61 6.15 22.53 -4.24
C VAL A 61 5.39 23.04 -5.46
N PHE A 62 4.81 22.13 -6.22
CA PHE A 62 3.93 22.45 -7.35
C PHE A 62 2.49 22.51 -6.86
N TYR A 63 1.92 23.71 -6.76
CA TYR A 63 0.52 23.86 -6.37
C TYR A 63 -0.38 23.72 -7.60
N LEU A 64 -1.31 22.77 -7.53
CA LEU A 64 -2.28 22.47 -8.58
C LEU A 64 -3.69 22.83 -8.10
N THR A 65 -4.58 23.19 -9.03
CA THR A 65 -6.02 23.25 -8.74
C THR A 65 -6.60 21.86 -8.49
N ASP A 66 -7.85 21.82 -8.05
CA ASP A 66 -8.68 20.62 -7.96
C ASP A 66 -9.00 19.97 -9.33
N GLU A 67 -8.68 20.68 -10.42
CA GLU A 67 -8.70 20.19 -11.81
C GLU A 67 -7.29 19.82 -12.32
N CYS A 68 -6.31 19.70 -11.43
CA CYS A 68 -4.89 19.42 -11.73
C CYS A 68 -4.20 20.48 -12.61
N LYS A 69 -4.72 21.71 -12.69
CA LYS A 69 -4.07 22.79 -13.44
C LYS A 69 -2.97 23.43 -12.61
N PHE A 70 -1.81 23.63 -13.21
CA PHE A 70 -0.69 24.31 -12.56
C PHE A 70 -1.06 25.76 -12.19
N GLN A 71 -0.82 26.13 -10.93
CA GLN A 71 -1.00 27.52 -10.47
C GLN A 71 0.34 28.18 -10.18
N LYS A 72 1.20 27.54 -9.38
CA LYS A 72 2.51 28.08 -9.00
C LYS A 72 3.50 27.03 -8.52
N GLU A 73 4.76 27.42 -8.47
CA GLU A 73 5.88 26.64 -7.92
C GLU A 73 6.54 27.42 -6.78
N ILE A 74 6.79 26.75 -5.65
CA ILE A 74 7.60 27.28 -4.55
C ILE A 74 8.87 26.43 -4.43
N LEU A 75 10.03 27.08 -4.49
CA LEU A 75 11.32 26.44 -4.34
C LEU A 75 11.81 26.56 -2.90
N LEU A 76 12.01 25.42 -2.25
CA LEU A 76 12.43 25.32 -0.87
C LEU A 76 13.76 24.57 -0.77
N ARG A 77 14.48 24.82 0.31
CA ARG A 77 15.63 24.02 0.71
C ARG A 77 15.22 23.07 1.82
N LYS A 78 15.65 21.82 1.69
CA LYS A 78 15.50 20.82 2.74
C LYS A 78 16.16 21.33 4.04
N PRO A 79 15.56 21.06 5.22
CA PRO A 79 16.10 21.51 6.49
C PRO A 79 17.59 21.20 6.67
N THR A 80 18.34 22.14 7.23
CA THR A 80 19.82 22.15 7.21
C THR A 80 20.45 21.16 8.19
N LYS A 81 19.77 20.83 9.29
CA LYS A 81 20.27 19.92 10.33
C LYS A 81 19.70 18.52 10.14
N ASN A 82 20.57 17.56 9.83
CA ASN A 82 20.34 16.11 9.93
C ASN A 82 19.12 15.51 9.21
N SER A 83 18.30 16.30 8.51
CA SER A 83 17.03 15.90 7.92
C SER A 83 17.25 15.06 6.67
N LYS A 84 17.21 13.75 6.85
CA LYS A 84 17.47 12.78 5.77
C LYS A 84 16.18 12.22 5.22
N ARG A 85 15.20 11.93 6.08
CA ARG A 85 14.06 11.10 5.74
C ARG A 85 12.79 11.93 5.74
N TYR A 86 12.03 11.90 4.64
CA TYR A 86 10.67 12.41 4.64
C TYR A 86 9.83 11.55 5.59
N LEU A 87 8.91 12.13 6.35
CA LEU A 87 7.93 11.38 7.17
C LEU A 87 6.49 11.58 6.69
N GLY A 88 6.18 12.77 6.21
CA GLY A 88 4.85 13.10 5.72
C GLY A 88 4.64 14.61 5.67
N SER A 89 3.53 15.02 5.09
CA SER A 89 3.08 16.40 4.96
C SER A 89 1.58 16.50 5.09
N TYR A 90 1.14 17.64 5.56
CA TYR A 90 -0.28 17.96 5.73
C TYR A 90 -0.48 19.47 5.59
N ILE A 91 -1.73 19.91 5.48
CA ILE A 91 -2.09 21.32 5.29
C ILE A 91 -2.95 21.79 6.45
N VAL A 92 -2.63 22.98 6.99
CA VAL A 92 -3.40 23.67 8.06
C VAL A 92 -3.52 25.15 7.70
N ASP A 93 -4.75 25.67 7.61
CA ASP A 93 -5.02 27.09 7.30
C ASP A 93 -4.23 27.67 6.10
N SER A 94 -4.13 26.93 4.98
CA SER A 94 -3.28 27.30 3.82
C SER A 94 -1.77 27.23 4.04
N ASN A 95 -1.30 26.67 5.15
CA ASN A 95 0.11 26.36 5.37
C ASN A 95 0.36 24.88 5.07
N LEU A 96 1.36 24.60 4.26
CA LEU A 96 1.87 23.26 4.02
C LEU A 96 2.96 22.95 5.03
N ILE A 97 2.78 21.91 5.83
CA ILE A 97 3.77 21.41 6.77
C ILE A 97 4.46 20.21 6.13
N ILE A 98 5.75 20.29 5.85
CA ILE A 98 6.56 19.20 5.30
C ILE A 98 7.49 18.68 6.39
N THR A 99 7.28 17.43 6.82
CA THR A 99 8.00 16.86 7.95
C THR A 99 9.13 15.93 7.50
N PHE A 100 10.33 16.21 7.99
CA PHE A 100 11.51 15.37 7.83
C PHE A 100 12.00 14.89 9.18
N SER A 101 12.77 13.80 9.18
CA SER A 101 13.46 13.29 10.35
C SER A 101 14.93 13.01 10.09
N ASN A 102 15.68 12.93 11.19
CA ASN A 102 17.08 12.57 11.13
C ASN A 102 17.31 11.08 10.82
N LYS A 103 18.57 10.70 10.54
CA LYS A 103 18.93 9.30 10.23
C LYS A 103 18.51 8.32 11.35
N LYS A 104 18.62 8.77 12.60
CA LYS A 104 18.27 7.99 13.79
C LYS A 104 16.77 8.01 14.12
N LEU A 105 15.97 8.80 13.40
CA LEU A 105 14.54 9.01 13.63
C LEU A 105 14.21 9.55 15.03
N THR A 106 15.11 10.29 15.70
CA THR A 106 14.89 10.84 17.05
C THR A 106 14.41 12.29 17.04
N PHE A 107 14.64 13.04 15.97
CA PHE A 107 14.19 14.43 15.80
C PHE A 107 13.43 14.59 14.50
N VAL A 108 12.44 15.48 14.50
CA VAL A 108 11.79 15.98 13.29
C VAL A 108 12.15 17.43 13.03
N SER A 109 12.38 17.77 11.76
CA SER A 109 12.38 19.14 11.26
C SER A 109 11.19 19.32 10.32
N GLN A 110 10.37 20.31 10.61
CA GLN A 110 9.19 20.68 9.85
C GLN A 110 9.47 21.98 9.10
N LEU A 111 9.26 21.98 7.78
CA LEU A 111 9.14 23.20 7.00
C LEU A 111 7.68 23.60 6.97
N ILE A 112 7.38 24.80 7.45
CA ILE A 112 6.02 25.35 7.48
C ILE A 112 5.98 26.44 6.41
N VAL A 113 5.24 26.19 5.34
CA VAL A 113 5.25 26.98 4.10
C VAL A 113 3.88 27.61 3.91
N ASN A 114 3.81 28.94 3.90
CA ASN A 114 2.59 29.65 3.60
C ASN A 114 2.31 29.57 2.09
N LEU A 115 1.26 28.83 1.70
CA LEU A 115 0.92 28.65 0.29
C LEU A 115 0.31 29.90 -0.36
N ARG A 116 0.20 31.03 0.33
CA ARG A 116 -0.25 32.30 -0.25
C ARG A 116 0.90 33.28 -0.44
N THR A 117 1.77 33.42 0.56
CA THR A 117 2.89 34.38 0.54
C THR A 117 4.22 33.79 0.09
N ASP A 118 4.32 32.46 0.00
CA ASP A 118 5.53 31.69 -0.29
C ASP A 118 6.62 31.76 0.81
N ASP A 119 6.32 32.47 1.91
CA ASP A 119 7.18 32.50 3.09
C ASP A 119 7.22 31.13 3.77
N TYR A 120 8.38 30.77 4.32
CA TYR A 120 8.51 29.56 5.10
C TYR A 120 9.48 29.72 6.26
N TYR A 121 9.28 28.91 7.28
CA TYR A 121 10.21 28.78 8.40
C TYR A 121 10.39 27.32 8.81
N GLU A 122 11.48 27.03 9.52
CA GLU A 122 11.80 25.70 10.02
C GLU A 122 11.49 25.62 11.52
N ARG A 123 10.83 24.54 11.94
CA ARG A 123 10.66 24.16 13.35
C ARG A 123 11.30 22.79 13.57
N THR A 124 11.95 22.58 14.71
CA THR A 124 12.49 21.26 15.09
C THR A 124 11.89 20.82 16.40
N ASN A 125 11.42 19.58 16.45
CA ASN A 125 10.89 18.95 17.65
C ASN A 125 11.52 17.57 17.86
N ASN A 126 11.45 17.04 19.08
CA ASN A 126 11.77 15.63 19.33
C ASN A 126 10.68 14.75 18.72
N LEU A 127 11.06 13.63 18.11
CA LEU A 127 10.12 12.66 17.53
C LEU A 127 9.80 11.55 18.51
N ILE A 128 10.86 10.87 18.93
CA ILE A 128 10.88 9.72 19.82
C ILE A 128 12.16 9.79 20.65
N SER A 129 12.12 9.21 21.85
CA SER A 129 13.26 9.13 22.76
C SER A 129 14.33 8.14 22.25
N GLU A 130 15.54 8.18 22.82
CA GLU A 130 16.66 7.31 22.38
C GLU A 130 16.39 5.80 22.55
N ASN A 131 15.50 5.43 23.48
CA ASN A 131 15.07 4.06 23.73
C ASN A 131 13.79 3.67 22.96
N GLN A 132 13.45 4.41 21.90
CA GLN A 132 12.27 4.18 21.08
C GLN A 132 12.69 3.97 19.63
N LYS A 133 11.94 3.12 18.92
CA LYS A 133 12.12 2.84 17.51
C LYS A 133 10.88 3.25 16.72
N TYR A 134 11.09 4.01 15.64
CA TYR A 134 10.05 4.30 14.65
C TYR A 134 9.58 3.03 13.94
N LEU A 135 8.26 2.90 13.78
CA LEU A 135 7.63 1.83 13.02
C LEU A 135 7.07 2.37 11.69
N THR A 136 6.19 3.37 11.74
CA THR A 136 5.52 3.93 10.55
C THR A 136 4.88 5.29 10.85
N SER A 137 4.31 5.94 9.85
CA SER A 137 3.55 7.19 10.00
C SER A 137 2.42 7.32 8.98
N TRP A 138 1.45 8.18 9.28
CA TRP A 138 0.29 8.48 8.44
C TRP A 138 -0.02 9.97 8.43
N GLU A 139 -0.41 10.46 7.27
CA GLU A 139 -1.01 11.77 7.09
C GLU A 139 -2.53 11.60 7.21
N LYS A 140 -3.17 12.33 8.13
CA LYS A 140 -4.61 12.31 8.28
C LYS A 140 -5.11 13.70 8.63
N ASP A 141 -5.97 14.23 7.77
CA ASP A 141 -6.54 15.57 7.89
C ASP A 141 -5.41 16.61 8.07
N GLU A 142 -5.41 17.30 9.21
CA GLU A 142 -4.44 18.34 9.59
C GLU A 142 -3.31 17.81 10.47
N ASN A 143 -3.06 16.49 10.44
CA ASN A 143 -2.14 15.84 11.37
C ASN A 143 -1.16 14.88 10.67
N LEU A 144 0.03 14.76 11.26
CA LEU A 144 0.95 13.66 11.03
C LEU A 144 0.98 12.76 12.27
N ILE A 145 0.56 11.51 12.11
CA ILE A 145 0.56 10.49 13.16
C ILE A 145 1.79 9.62 12.97
N VAL A 146 2.62 9.47 14.01
CA VAL A 146 3.83 8.65 13.99
C VAL A 146 3.71 7.55 15.04
N LEU A 147 3.88 6.30 14.60
CA LEU A 147 3.89 5.14 15.46
C LEU A 147 5.33 4.69 15.72
N GLY A 148 5.67 4.54 16.99
CA GLY A 148 6.92 3.96 17.48
C GLY A 148 6.68 2.86 18.51
N ILE A 149 7.77 2.28 18.99
CA ILE A 149 7.78 1.24 20.02
C ILE A 149 8.96 1.45 20.96
N VAL A 150 8.77 1.23 22.26
CA VAL A 150 9.86 1.29 23.25
C VAL A 150 10.69 0.00 23.16
N GLU A 151 12.01 0.13 23.12
CA GLU A 151 12.94 -0.98 22.95
C GLU A 151 12.75 -2.08 24.00
N ASN A 152 12.73 -3.33 23.54
CA ASN A 152 12.55 -4.55 24.34
C ASN A 152 11.23 -4.62 25.15
N THR A 153 10.23 -3.82 24.83
CA THR A 153 8.91 -3.82 25.52
C THR A 153 7.75 -4.14 24.57
N ASN A 154 6.54 -4.17 25.14
CA ASN A 154 5.27 -4.21 24.41
C ASN A 154 4.59 -2.83 24.32
N LYS A 155 5.31 -1.76 24.62
CA LYS A 155 4.75 -0.40 24.68
C LYS A 155 4.84 0.29 23.34
N LEU A 156 3.69 0.62 22.76
CA LEU A 156 3.61 1.42 21.54
C LEU A 156 3.49 2.89 21.89
N ILE A 157 4.14 3.74 21.10
CA ILE A 157 4.13 5.19 21.26
C ILE A 157 3.46 5.79 20.02
N VAL A 158 2.43 6.61 20.24
CA VAL A 158 1.79 7.38 19.17
C VAL A 158 2.09 8.85 19.41
N SER A 159 2.91 9.41 18.52
CA SER A 159 3.20 10.85 18.46
C SER A 159 2.34 11.49 17.38
N THR A 160 1.45 12.39 17.76
CA THR A 160 0.59 13.13 16.82
C THR A 160 1.07 14.56 16.73
N PHE A 161 1.51 14.97 15.55
CA PHE A 161 1.83 16.35 15.23
C PHE A 161 0.59 17.02 14.66
N ASN A 162 0.08 18.04 15.35
CA ASN A 162 -1.12 18.78 14.97
C ASN A 162 -0.77 20.23 14.63
N GLY A 163 -1.69 20.89 13.92
CA GLY A 163 -1.58 22.31 13.60
C GLY A 163 -0.22 22.67 13.01
N TYR A 164 0.44 23.66 13.62
CA TYR A 164 1.77 24.14 13.21
C TYR A 164 2.93 23.37 13.86
N GLY A 165 2.72 22.07 14.12
CA GLY A 165 3.77 21.15 14.58
C GLY A 165 3.86 20.96 16.09
N ASP A 166 2.78 21.23 16.83
CA ASP A 166 2.71 20.82 18.23
C ASP A 166 2.50 19.31 18.32
N ALA A 167 3.12 18.67 19.31
CA ALA A 167 3.15 17.21 19.40
C ALA A 167 2.49 16.74 20.70
N SER A 168 1.52 15.83 20.58
CA SER A 168 1.03 15.02 21.70
C SER A 168 1.59 13.61 21.61
N VAL A 169 2.01 13.04 22.73
CA VAL A 169 2.57 11.68 22.79
C VAL A 169 1.75 10.85 23.75
N ASN A 170 1.22 9.73 23.27
CA ASN A 170 0.50 8.75 24.07
C ASN A 170 1.25 7.41 24.04
N GLU A 171 1.32 6.75 25.19
CA GLU A 171 1.89 5.42 25.36
C GLU A 171 0.77 4.40 25.60
N TYR A 172 0.86 3.26 24.91
CA TYR A 172 -0.09 2.16 25.00
C TYR A 172 0.65 0.89 25.39
N ASP A 173 0.26 0.30 26.51
CA ASP A 173 0.91 -0.87 27.08
C ASP A 173 0.18 -2.15 26.67
N PHE A 174 0.86 -3.02 25.92
CA PHE A 174 0.33 -4.30 25.47
C PHE A 174 0.91 -5.49 26.26
N ASP A 175 1.37 -5.29 27.50
CA ASP A 175 1.83 -6.38 28.36
C ASP A 175 0.75 -7.45 28.63
N ASP A 176 -0.54 -7.09 28.50
CA ASP A 176 -1.66 -8.02 28.57
C ASP A 176 -1.59 -9.16 27.51
N LEU A 177 -0.79 -8.99 26.44
CA LEU A 177 -0.49 -10.05 25.48
C LEU A 177 0.13 -11.31 26.13
N TYR A 178 0.70 -11.18 27.33
CA TYR A 178 1.35 -12.28 28.05
C TYR A 178 0.42 -13.03 29.01
N ILE A 179 -0.70 -12.43 29.43
CA ILE A 179 -1.58 -12.99 30.47
C ILE A 179 -2.15 -14.35 30.03
N ASP A 180 -2.30 -14.56 28.73
CA ASP A 180 -2.83 -15.81 28.15
C ASP A 180 -1.74 -16.75 27.56
N ARG A 181 -0.44 -16.52 27.83
CA ARG A 181 0.69 -17.25 27.21
C ARG A 181 0.66 -17.24 25.67
N ILE A 182 0.10 -16.17 25.11
CA ILE A 182 -0.19 -16.03 23.68
C ILE A 182 1.08 -15.77 22.85
N ILE A 183 2.05 -15.05 23.44
CA ILE A 183 3.39 -14.79 22.88
C ILE A 183 4.40 -15.14 23.96
N THR A 184 4.89 -16.38 24.03
CA THR A 184 5.52 -16.84 25.26
C THR A 184 6.94 -16.33 25.52
N ASN A 185 7.67 -15.73 24.56
CA ASN A 185 9.10 -15.44 24.75
C ASN A 185 9.66 -14.22 23.99
N SER A 186 8.83 -13.32 23.44
CA SER A 186 9.34 -12.20 22.64
C SER A 186 8.43 -10.98 22.72
N SER A 187 8.98 -9.85 23.16
CA SER A 187 8.25 -8.57 23.17
C SER A 187 7.79 -8.15 21.76
N LEU A 188 6.78 -7.29 21.67
CA LEU A 188 6.36 -6.68 20.39
C LEU A 188 7.55 -6.06 19.66
N TYR A 189 8.49 -5.46 20.40
CA TYR A 189 9.73 -4.94 19.84
C TYR A 189 10.53 -6.01 19.11
N HIS A 190 10.72 -7.18 19.71
CA HIS A 190 11.39 -8.30 19.05
C HIS A 190 10.61 -8.80 17.84
N LEU A 191 9.29 -8.92 17.94
CA LEU A 191 8.44 -9.34 16.82
C LEU A 191 8.52 -8.38 15.64
N PHE A 192 8.65 -7.07 15.87
CA PHE A 192 8.79 -6.09 14.80
C PHE A 192 10.21 -5.95 14.23
N ASN A 193 11.19 -6.59 14.86
CA ASN A 193 12.60 -6.48 14.49
C ASN A 193 13.18 -7.72 13.80
N ILE A 194 12.51 -8.86 13.86
CA ILE A 194 12.90 -10.02 13.06
C ILE A 194 12.62 -9.77 11.57
N ASN A 195 13.40 -10.38 10.69
CA ASN A 195 13.34 -10.13 9.24
C ASN A 195 11.94 -10.31 8.63
N GLU A 196 11.16 -11.28 9.10
CA GLU A 196 9.78 -11.51 8.64
C GLU A 196 8.71 -10.71 9.40
N GLY A 197 9.09 -9.97 10.42
CA GLY A 197 8.17 -9.30 11.35
C GLY A 197 8.15 -7.78 11.25
N LYS A 198 8.90 -7.17 10.33
CA LYS A 198 8.79 -5.71 10.09
C LYS A 198 7.34 -5.33 9.82
N LEU A 199 6.90 -4.23 10.45
CA LEU A 199 5.55 -3.72 10.31
C LEU A 199 5.38 -3.05 8.94
N GLN A 200 4.49 -3.58 8.12
CA GLN A 200 4.17 -3.04 6.80
C GLN A 200 2.98 -2.07 6.90
N LYS A 201 3.16 -0.82 6.48
CA LYS A 201 2.04 0.13 6.31
C LYS A 201 1.15 -0.32 5.17
N ILE A 202 -0.15 -0.39 5.42
CA ILE A 202 -1.21 -0.63 4.44
C ILE A 202 -2.06 0.63 4.33
N ASP A 203 -2.20 1.14 3.12
CA ASP A 203 -3.19 2.16 2.78
C ASP A 203 -4.34 1.47 2.06
N TYR A 204 -5.48 1.38 2.75
CA TYR A 204 -6.67 0.69 2.26
C TYR A 204 -7.48 1.56 1.29
N THR A 205 -7.14 2.85 1.14
CA THR A 205 -7.84 3.77 0.23
C THR A 205 -7.48 3.53 -1.23
N ILE A 206 -6.41 2.78 -1.47
CA ILE A 206 -5.87 2.43 -2.78
C ILE A 206 -5.71 0.90 -2.88
N PRO A 207 -5.76 0.32 -4.09
CA PRO A 207 -5.49 -1.09 -4.27
C PRO A 207 -4.06 -1.45 -3.85
N VAL A 208 -3.95 -2.52 -3.05
CA VAL A 208 -2.69 -2.97 -2.47
C VAL A 208 -2.24 -4.26 -3.15
N SER A 209 -0.96 -4.36 -3.50
CA SER A 209 -0.44 -5.54 -4.21
C SER A 209 -0.30 -6.78 -3.32
N LEU A 210 -0.22 -7.96 -3.92
CA LEU A 210 0.13 -9.19 -3.19
C LEU A 210 1.53 -9.12 -2.56
N GLY A 211 2.44 -8.35 -3.17
CA GLY A 211 3.80 -8.17 -2.64
C GLY A 211 3.78 -7.49 -1.28
N ILE A 212 3.03 -6.40 -1.14
CA ILE A 212 2.88 -5.67 0.13
C ILE A 212 2.12 -6.52 1.15
N THR A 213 0.97 -7.06 0.74
CA THR A 213 0.09 -7.78 1.65
C THR A 213 0.68 -9.10 2.13
N SER A 214 1.74 -9.61 1.50
CA SER A 214 2.49 -10.79 1.96
C SER A 214 3.27 -10.60 3.26
N ALA A 215 3.43 -9.35 3.74
CA ALA A 215 4.04 -9.08 5.04
C ALA A 215 3.20 -9.67 6.18
N ARG A 216 3.84 -10.28 7.18
CA ARG A 216 3.13 -10.92 8.30
C ARG A 216 2.58 -9.92 9.31
N ASN A 217 3.28 -8.81 9.50
CA ASN A 217 2.86 -7.75 10.40
C ASN A 217 2.42 -6.56 9.57
N LYS A 218 1.18 -6.12 9.75
CA LYS A 218 0.59 -5.01 8.98
C LYS A 218 0.04 -3.96 9.92
N SER A 219 0.10 -2.70 9.47
CA SER A 219 -0.47 -1.57 10.17
C SER A 219 -1.41 -0.81 9.24
N TYR A 220 -2.55 -0.43 9.77
CA TYR A 220 -3.61 0.28 9.08
C TYR A 220 -3.96 1.50 9.92
N LEU A 221 -4.31 2.60 9.25
CA LEU A 221 -5.03 3.70 9.87
C LEU A 221 -6.41 3.73 9.21
N ILE A 222 -7.45 3.29 9.91
CA ILE A 222 -8.82 3.26 9.39
C ILE A 222 -9.65 4.16 10.31
N ASN A 223 -10.24 5.22 9.75
CA ASN A 223 -10.87 6.28 10.53
C ASN A 223 -9.90 6.78 11.62
N ASP A 224 -10.30 6.80 12.88
CA ASP A 224 -9.47 7.18 14.04
C ASP A 224 -8.84 5.97 14.76
N GLU A 225 -8.64 4.86 14.06
CA GLU A 225 -8.07 3.66 14.66
C GLU A 225 -6.77 3.23 13.97
N ILE A 226 -5.71 3.09 14.75
CA ILE A 226 -4.51 2.36 14.33
C ILE A 226 -4.75 0.89 14.62
N ILE A 227 -4.77 0.09 13.57
CA ILE A 227 -4.93 -1.35 13.67
C ILE A 227 -3.62 -2.03 13.27
N ILE A 228 -3.15 -2.96 14.09
CA ILE A 228 -1.98 -3.79 13.81
C ILE A 228 -2.41 -5.25 13.78
N THR A 229 -2.09 -5.95 12.69
CA THR A 229 -2.23 -7.41 12.63
C THR A 229 -0.88 -8.09 12.69
N ILE A 230 -0.80 -9.20 13.43
CA ILE A 230 0.41 -10.02 13.58
C ILE A 230 0.08 -11.47 13.20
N ASP A 231 0.62 -11.90 12.07
CA ASP A 231 0.43 -13.25 11.50
C ASP A 231 1.71 -14.11 11.64
N LEU A 232 2.35 -14.04 12.82
CA LEU A 232 3.59 -14.78 13.11
C LEU A 232 3.35 -16.15 13.74
N PHE A 233 2.13 -16.43 14.21
CA PHE A 233 1.81 -17.60 15.03
C PHE A 233 0.78 -18.48 14.33
N ASP A 234 1.02 -19.78 14.31
CA ASP A 234 0.22 -20.71 13.51
C ASP A 234 -1.28 -20.57 13.78
N ASN A 235 -2.04 -20.39 12.71
CA ASN A 235 -3.50 -20.32 12.69
C ASN A 235 -4.11 -19.22 13.58
N VAL A 236 -3.37 -18.16 13.93
CA VAL A 236 -3.91 -17.05 14.71
C VAL A 236 -3.41 -15.73 14.15
N THR A 237 -4.34 -14.81 13.93
CA THR A 237 -4.02 -13.40 13.70
C THR A 237 -4.25 -12.64 15.00
N TYR A 238 -3.20 -12.05 15.57
CA TYR A 238 -3.38 -11.07 16.63
C TYR A 238 -3.77 -9.72 16.06
N TYR A 239 -4.74 -9.09 16.71
CA TYR A 239 -5.32 -7.82 16.33
C TYR A 239 -5.14 -6.87 17.51
N LEU A 240 -4.31 -5.85 17.31
CA LEU A 240 -4.12 -4.75 18.24
C LEU A 240 -4.82 -3.52 17.65
N ASN A 241 -5.65 -2.86 18.43
CA ASN A 241 -6.36 -1.66 18.01
C ASN A 241 -6.09 -0.54 19.01
N ILE A 242 -5.76 0.64 18.50
CA ILE A 242 -5.60 1.87 19.26
C ILE A 242 -6.59 2.87 18.70
N ASN A 243 -7.52 3.35 19.52
CA ASN A 243 -8.45 4.40 19.17
C ASN A 243 -7.84 5.76 19.53
N LEU A 244 -7.62 6.60 18.52
CA LEU A 244 -6.98 7.90 18.65
C LEU A 244 -7.90 8.98 19.22
N SER A 245 -9.23 8.77 19.19
CA SER A 245 -10.21 9.74 19.65
C SER A 245 -10.41 9.73 21.17
N ASP A 246 -10.35 8.55 21.79
CA ASP A 246 -10.53 8.36 23.24
C ASP A 246 -9.28 7.80 23.95
N ASN A 247 -8.21 7.55 23.20
CA ASN A 247 -6.95 6.95 23.67
C ASN A 247 -7.12 5.59 24.35
N THR A 248 -8.14 4.81 23.95
CA THR A 248 -8.31 3.43 24.39
C THR A 248 -7.59 2.46 23.45
N TYR A 249 -7.30 1.25 23.95
CA TYR A 249 -6.75 0.17 23.13
C TYR A 249 -7.46 -1.16 23.41
N LYS A 250 -7.40 -2.07 22.43
CA LYS A 250 -7.98 -3.42 22.50
C LYS A 250 -7.03 -4.45 21.92
N ILE A 251 -7.07 -5.65 22.49
CA ILE A 251 -6.38 -6.82 21.99
C ILE A 251 -7.45 -7.87 21.67
N HIS A 252 -7.34 -8.47 20.49
CA HIS A 252 -8.18 -9.59 20.09
C HIS A 252 -7.37 -10.60 19.29
N SER A 253 -7.82 -11.85 19.25
CA SER A 253 -7.23 -12.89 18.42
C SER A 253 -8.28 -13.51 17.51
N TYR A 254 -7.95 -13.64 16.23
CA TYR A 254 -8.81 -14.27 15.24
C TYR A 254 -8.22 -15.63 14.85
N ASN A 255 -8.88 -16.71 15.25
CA ASN A 255 -8.46 -18.06 14.90
C ASN A 255 -8.73 -18.35 13.40
N CYS A 256 -7.70 -18.85 12.72
CA CYS A 256 -7.68 -19.29 11.33
C CYS A 256 -7.52 -20.83 11.26
N ASN A 257 -8.41 -21.55 11.94
CA ASN A 257 -8.43 -23.02 11.94
C ASN A 257 -9.16 -23.53 10.70
N LEU A 258 -8.51 -23.44 9.55
CA LEU A 258 -9.06 -23.89 8.26
C LEU A 258 -8.42 -25.19 7.75
N SER A 259 -7.45 -25.75 8.48
CA SER A 259 -6.76 -26.98 8.09
C SER A 259 -7.28 -28.15 8.91
N ASP A 260 -7.94 -29.11 8.24
CA ASP A 260 -8.42 -30.35 8.87
C ASP A 260 -7.30 -31.39 9.05
N SER A 261 -6.10 -31.11 8.53
CA SER A 261 -5.07 -32.12 8.39
C SER A 261 -4.21 -32.28 9.64
N SER A 262 -3.80 -33.51 9.90
CA SER A 262 -2.67 -33.87 10.78
C SER A 262 -1.32 -33.26 10.35
N ASN A 263 -1.29 -32.43 9.30
CA ASN A 263 -0.12 -31.75 8.74
C ASN A 263 -0.10 -30.23 9.02
N SER A 264 -0.84 -29.78 10.04
CA SER A 264 -0.92 -28.38 10.50
C SER A 264 0.45 -27.71 10.68
N ALA A 265 1.49 -28.48 11.03
CA ALA A 265 2.87 -28.02 11.23
C ALA A 265 3.54 -27.38 10.00
N SER A 266 2.90 -27.37 8.82
CA SER A 266 3.42 -26.71 7.61
C SER A 266 2.47 -25.69 7.00
N THR A 267 1.41 -25.35 7.72
CA THR A 267 0.40 -24.38 7.28
C THR A 267 0.90 -22.97 7.50
N LYS A 268 0.93 -22.18 6.42
CA LYS A 268 1.23 -20.76 6.50
C LYS A 268 -0.07 -19.97 6.44
N HIS A 269 -0.16 -18.92 7.24
CA HIS A 269 -1.33 -18.06 7.27
C HIS A 269 -0.93 -16.60 7.03
N ASN A 270 -1.91 -15.79 6.64
CA ASN A 270 -1.78 -14.34 6.52
C ASN A 270 -3.17 -13.69 6.55
N SER A 271 -3.26 -12.47 7.06
CA SER A 271 -4.51 -11.70 7.18
C SER A 271 -4.51 -10.42 6.36
N PHE A 272 -5.70 -9.95 6.00
CA PHE A 272 -5.91 -8.63 5.42
C PHE A 272 -7.20 -8.04 5.98
N ILE A 273 -7.17 -6.76 6.35
CA ILE A 273 -8.35 -6.02 6.78
C ILE A 273 -8.81 -5.10 5.67
N TYR A 274 -10.10 -5.15 5.37
CA TYR A 274 -10.76 -4.28 4.41
C TYR A 274 -12.24 -4.13 4.76
N ASP A 275 -12.77 -2.92 4.72
CA ASP A 275 -14.21 -2.63 4.91
C ASP A 275 -14.82 -3.34 6.15
N ASN A 276 -14.23 -3.08 7.32
CA ASN A 276 -14.66 -3.63 8.61
C ASN A 276 -14.75 -5.18 8.64
N THR A 277 -13.94 -5.82 7.81
CA THR A 277 -13.89 -7.27 7.62
C THR A 277 -12.44 -7.75 7.66
N ILE A 278 -12.19 -8.84 8.38
CA ILE A 278 -10.91 -9.55 8.35
C ILE A 278 -11.00 -10.76 7.44
N PHE A 279 -10.03 -10.86 6.53
CA PHE A 279 -9.83 -11.97 5.61
C PHE A 279 -8.58 -12.73 6.06
N GLN A 280 -8.71 -14.02 6.35
CA GLN A 280 -7.60 -14.86 6.78
C GLN A 280 -7.41 -15.99 5.78
N LEU A 281 -6.22 -16.07 5.19
CA LEU A 281 -5.83 -17.11 4.23
C LEU A 281 -4.93 -18.10 4.94
N SER A 282 -5.20 -19.38 4.70
CA SER A 282 -4.41 -20.50 5.18
C SER A 282 -3.99 -21.34 3.98
N ILE A 283 -2.70 -21.63 3.85
CA ILE A 283 -2.13 -22.37 2.72
C ILE A 283 -1.17 -23.43 3.23
N ASN A 284 -1.32 -24.65 2.71
CA ASN A 284 -0.26 -25.64 2.71
C ASN A 284 -0.17 -26.36 1.35
N LYS A 285 0.63 -27.42 1.28
CA LYS A 285 0.87 -28.14 0.01
C LYS A 285 -0.33 -28.97 -0.48
N PHE A 286 -1.36 -29.11 0.36
CA PHE A 286 -2.53 -29.96 0.13
C PHE A 286 -3.84 -29.19 0.10
N GLU A 287 -3.96 -28.11 0.86
CA GLU A 287 -5.19 -27.35 0.98
C GLU A 287 -4.96 -25.84 1.00
N VAL A 288 -6.04 -25.12 0.67
CA VAL A 288 -6.17 -23.68 0.82
C VAL A 288 -7.50 -23.39 1.51
N GLY A 289 -7.47 -22.45 2.46
CA GLY A 289 -8.64 -21.97 3.16
C GLY A 289 -8.71 -20.46 3.19
N LEU A 290 -9.92 -19.91 3.09
CA LEU A 290 -10.22 -18.51 3.32
C LEU A 290 -11.30 -18.39 4.39
N LYS A 291 -11.03 -17.63 5.45
CA LYS A 291 -12.03 -17.19 6.43
C LYS A 291 -12.32 -15.72 6.23
N VAL A 292 -13.59 -15.36 6.21
CA VAL A 292 -14.08 -13.98 6.11
C VAL A 292 -14.95 -13.72 7.33
N GLN A 293 -14.60 -12.72 8.12
CA GLN A 293 -15.27 -12.42 9.38
C GLN A 293 -15.43 -10.92 9.57
N SER A 294 -16.59 -10.46 10.06
CA SER A 294 -16.78 -9.05 10.40
C SER A 294 -16.05 -8.72 11.70
N LEU A 295 -15.44 -7.53 11.73
CA LEU A 295 -14.80 -7.00 12.94
C LEU A 295 -15.84 -6.47 13.94
N SER A 296 -17.02 -6.03 13.48
CA SER A 296 -18.08 -5.50 14.35
C SER A 296 -19.12 -6.55 14.77
N ASP A 297 -19.39 -7.56 13.93
CA ASP A 297 -20.30 -8.66 14.23
C ASP A 297 -19.56 -9.99 14.12
N THR A 298 -19.06 -10.49 15.25
CA THR A 298 -18.26 -11.71 15.30
C THR A 298 -19.04 -12.96 14.87
N ASN A 299 -20.38 -12.93 14.88
CA ASN A 299 -21.21 -14.04 14.39
C ASN A 299 -21.29 -14.08 12.87
N ARG A 300 -21.01 -12.95 12.20
CA ARG A 300 -20.95 -12.88 10.74
C ARG A 300 -19.60 -13.40 10.26
N VAL A 301 -19.56 -14.70 9.99
CA VAL A 301 -18.38 -15.42 9.54
C VAL A 301 -18.73 -16.38 8.40
N SER A 302 -17.82 -16.54 7.46
CA SER A 302 -17.88 -17.58 6.43
C SER A 302 -16.48 -18.17 6.24
N SER A 303 -16.44 -19.46 5.92
CA SER A 303 -15.18 -20.18 5.69
C SER A 303 -15.29 -21.01 4.44
N TYR A 304 -14.24 -20.94 3.64
CA TYR A 304 -14.07 -21.65 2.39
C TYR A 304 -12.83 -22.50 2.50
N HIS A 305 -12.92 -23.74 2.05
CA HIS A 305 -11.82 -24.69 2.12
C HIS A 305 -11.81 -25.53 0.85
N SER A 306 -10.61 -25.85 0.38
CA SER A 306 -10.41 -26.77 -0.72
C SER A 306 -9.14 -27.57 -0.52
N SER A 307 -9.29 -28.89 -0.37
CA SER A 307 -8.23 -29.90 -0.40
C SER A 307 -8.17 -30.66 -1.74
N ASN A 308 -9.01 -30.28 -2.70
CA ASN A 308 -9.21 -31.02 -3.94
C ASN A 308 -7.98 -30.95 -4.87
N VAL A 309 -7.58 -32.11 -5.40
CA VAL A 309 -6.42 -32.26 -6.30
C VAL A 309 -6.68 -31.61 -7.67
N ARG A 310 -7.96 -31.51 -8.08
CA ARG A 310 -8.37 -31.04 -9.41
C ARG A 310 -8.56 -29.52 -9.44
N ASN A 311 -9.51 -29.00 -8.67
CA ASN A 311 -9.93 -27.59 -8.69
C ASN A 311 -9.97 -26.96 -7.29
N ILE A 312 -10.12 -25.64 -7.22
CA ILE A 312 -10.41 -24.89 -5.99
C ILE A 312 -11.85 -24.41 -6.11
N ASP A 313 -12.72 -24.84 -5.18
CA ASP A 313 -14.19 -24.73 -5.36
C ASP A 313 -14.73 -23.29 -5.24
N PHE A 314 -13.93 -22.36 -4.71
CA PHE A 314 -14.26 -20.94 -4.53
C PHE A 314 -13.41 -20.02 -5.44
N THR A 315 -12.97 -20.49 -6.60
CA THR A 315 -12.26 -19.67 -7.60
C THR A 315 -13.20 -19.11 -8.67
N ASN A 316 -13.00 -17.85 -9.06
CA ASN A 316 -13.66 -17.19 -10.19
C ASN A 316 -12.69 -16.93 -11.35
N SER A 317 -11.40 -17.23 -11.18
CA SER A 317 -10.38 -17.05 -12.21
C SER A 317 -9.58 -18.33 -12.44
N SER A 318 -8.78 -18.33 -13.51
CA SER A 318 -7.68 -19.28 -13.63
C SER A 318 -6.67 -19.07 -12.51
N MET A 319 -5.97 -20.15 -12.12
CA MET A 319 -4.79 -20.06 -11.26
C MET A 319 -3.61 -19.59 -12.12
N ILE A 320 -3.06 -18.44 -11.79
CA ILE A 320 -2.01 -17.77 -12.58
C ILE A 320 -0.68 -17.90 -11.85
N LEU A 321 0.39 -18.15 -12.61
CA LEU A 321 1.75 -17.88 -12.20
C LEU A 321 2.27 -16.69 -12.99
N ARG A 322 2.64 -15.63 -12.28
CA ARG A 322 3.17 -14.39 -12.80
C ARG A 322 4.65 -14.27 -12.45
N ASN A 323 5.50 -14.13 -13.47
CA ASN A 323 6.90 -13.79 -13.31
C ASN A 323 7.13 -12.45 -14.00
N GLU A 324 7.76 -11.49 -13.33
CA GLU A 324 8.18 -10.26 -14.02
C GLU A 324 9.42 -10.49 -14.88
N LYS A 325 9.50 -9.77 -16.01
CA LYS A 325 10.71 -9.69 -16.82
C LYS A 325 11.69 -8.69 -16.23
N GLU A 326 12.95 -9.09 -16.16
CA GLU A 326 14.05 -8.21 -15.74
C GLU A 326 14.15 -6.98 -16.67
N GLY A 327 14.45 -5.81 -16.08
CA GLY A 327 14.73 -4.58 -16.83
C GLY A 327 13.51 -3.68 -17.15
N PHE A 328 12.29 -4.11 -16.83
CA PHE A 328 11.08 -3.28 -16.95
C PHE A 328 10.62 -2.84 -15.57
N LEU A 329 10.59 -1.53 -15.33
CA LEU A 329 10.10 -0.94 -14.07
C LEU A 329 8.62 -1.27 -13.80
N TYR A 330 7.86 -1.53 -14.86
CA TYR A 330 6.40 -1.67 -14.84
C TYR A 330 5.96 -2.84 -15.72
N GLY A 331 6.42 -4.04 -15.37
CA GLY A 331 5.77 -5.30 -15.75
C GLY A 331 5.41 -5.48 -17.23
N ASN A 332 6.32 -6.08 -17.98
CA ASN A 332 5.91 -7.06 -18.98
C ASN A 332 5.88 -8.44 -18.30
N PRO A 333 4.86 -8.77 -17.48
CA PRO A 333 4.82 -10.04 -16.80
C PRO A 333 4.66 -11.18 -17.81
N GLU A 334 5.39 -12.26 -17.58
CA GLU A 334 5.05 -13.55 -18.16
C GLU A 334 4.03 -14.24 -17.26
N GLU A 335 2.78 -14.26 -17.72
CA GLU A 335 1.70 -14.96 -17.05
C GLU A 335 1.47 -16.34 -17.65
N ARG A 336 1.32 -17.33 -16.78
CA ARG A 336 1.05 -18.71 -17.16
C ARG A 336 -0.09 -19.28 -16.34
N ASN A 337 -1.09 -19.82 -17.03
CA ASN A 337 -2.17 -20.59 -16.40
C ASN A 337 -1.67 -21.94 -15.86
N ILE A 338 -2.02 -22.23 -14.60
CA ILE A 338 -1.81 -23.51 -13.93
C ILE A 338 -3.14 -24.26 -13.94
N LYS A 339 -3.20 -25.40 -14.66
CA LYS A 339 -4.45 -26.15 -14.85
C LYS A 339 -4.89 -27.02 -13.66
N LYS A 340 -4.00 -27.35 -12.73
CA LYS A 340 -4.26 -28.33 -11.65
C LYS A 340 -4.05 -27.70 -10.27
N ALA A 341 -5.06 -27.75 -9.40
CA ALA A 341 -5.01 -27.20 -8.05
C ALA A 341 -3.81 -27.75 -7.24
N ARG A 342 -3.55 -29.06 -7.29
CA ARG A 342 -2.38 -29.66 -6.61
C ARG A 342 -1.04 -29.04 -7.01
N LYS A 343 -0.86 -28.66 -8.29
CA LYS A 343 0.37 -28.01 -8.75
C LYS A 343 0.45 -26.59 -8.20
N PHE A 344 -0.67 -25.87 -8.20
CA PHE A 344 -0.77 -24.53 -7.64
C PHE A 344 -0.46 -24.50 -6.14
N LEU A 345 -1.14 -25.33 -5.33
CA LEU A 345 -0.93 -25.46 -3.88
C LEU A 345 0.54 -25.78 -3.52
N ARG A 346 1.18 -26.67 -4.28
CA ARG A 346 2.61 -26.98 -4.11
C ARG A 346 3.53 -25.77 -4.40
N ILE A 347 3.13 -24.86 -5.29
CA ILE A 347 3.88 -23.63 -5.58
C ILE A 347 3.68 -22.63 -4.44
N ILE A 348 2.43 -22.28 -4.12
CA ILE A 348 2.12 -21.24 -3.13
C ILE A 348 2.52 -21.62 -1.70
N SER A 349 2.53 -22.91 -1.34
CA SER A 349 3.02 -23.38 -0.02
C SER A 349 4.50 -23.08 0.23
N ARG A 350 5.29 -22.88 -0.83
CA ARG A 350 6.70 -22.47 -0.73
C ARG A 350 6.88 -20.95 -0.71
N MET A 351 5.82 -20.20 -1.00
CA MET A 351 5.81 -18.75 -1.04
C MET A 351 5.30 -18.17 0.31
N LYS A 352 5.33 -16.84 0.44
CA LYS A 352 4.66 -16.12 1.53
C LYS A 352 3.18 -15.96 1.15
N PRO A 353 2.21 -16.43 1.95
CA PRO A 353 0.79 -16.23 1.66
C PRO A 353 0.46 -14.74 1.50
N ALA A 354 -0.46 -14.41 0.61
CA ALA A 354 -0.88 -13.03 0.39
C ALA A 354 -2.37 -12.96 0.04
N ILE A 355 -3.05 -11.96 0.59
CA ILE A 355 -4.43 -11.59 0.28
C ILE A 355 -4.46 -10.11 -0.07
N SER A 356 -5.09 -9.77 -1.18
CA SER A 356 -5.56 -8.42 -1.45
C SER A 356 -7.06 -8.44 -1.69
N VAL A 357 -7.76 -7.46 -1.15
CA VAL A 357 -9.22 -7.34 -1.28
C VAL A 357 -9.55 -5.93 -1.76
N PHE A 358 -10.51 -5.87 -2.68
CA PHE A 358 -11.17 -4.63 -3.05
C PHE A 358 -12.67 -4.87 -3.15
N ARG A 359 -13.45 -3.82 -2.89
CA ARG A 359 -14.90 -3.86 -3.06
C ARG A 359 -15.26 -3.36 -4.45
N LYS A 360 -16.23 -4.04 -5.06
CA LYS A 360 -16.90 -3.61 -6.28
C LYS A 360 -18.40 -3.74 -6.09
N HIS A 361 -19.07 -2.60 -5.98
CA HIS A 361 -20.50 -2.53 -5.66
C HIS A 361 -20.85 -3.32 -4.38
N THR A 362 -21.49 -4.48 -4.53
CA THR A 362 -21.98 -5.34 -3.44
C THR A 362 -21.10 -6.58 -3.22
N ASP A 363 -20.03 -6.74 -3.99
CA ASP A 363 -19.15 -7.90 -3.95
C ASP A 363 -17.74 -7.47 -3.51
N PHE A 364 -17.08 -8.29 -2.69
CA PHE A 364 -15.64 -8.30 -2.54
C PHE A 364 -15.01 -9.14 -3.65
N GLN A 365 -13.97 -8.58 -4.29
CA GLN A 365 -13.09 -9.34 -5.15
C GLN A 365 -11.76 -9.52 -4.42
N ILE A 366 -11.38 -10.78 -4.27
CA ILE A 366 -10.30 -11.21 -3.38
C ILE A 366 -9.25 -11.89 -4.24
N LEU A 367 -8.06 -11.31 -4.29
CA LEU A 367 -6.88 -11.89 -4.91
C LEU A 367 -6.09 -12.65 -3.84
N MET A 368 -5.87 -13.95 -4.04
CA MET A 368 -5.24 -14.81 -3.04
C MET A 368 -4.17 -15.70 -3.64
N GLY A 369 -3.10 -15.92 -2.88
CA GLY A 369 -2.09 -16.88 -3.26
C GLY A 369 -0.81 -16.70 -2.48
N GLY A 370 0.32 -16.68 -3.18
CA GLY A 370 1.61 -16.46 -2.55
C GLY A 370 2.59 -15.70 -3.41
N VAL A 371 3.54 -15.05 -2.74
CA VAL A 371 4.61 -14.25 -3.34
C VAL A 371 5.97 -14.72 -2.84
N VAL A 372 6.97 -14.72 -3.71
CA VAL A 372 8.37 -14.88 -3.34
C VAL A 372 9.19 -13.80 -4.02
N GLU A 373 10.15 -13.26 -3.28
CA GLU A 373 11.18 -12.39 -3.84
C GLU A 373 12.16 -13.25 -4.64
N THR A 374 12.35 -12.91 -5.91
CA THR A 374 13.39 -13.55 -6.71
C THR A 374 14.70 -12.88 -6.35
N GLN A 375 15.60 -13.60 -5.69
CA GLN A 375 16.98 -13.14 -5.52
C GLN A 375 17.56 -12.84 -6.90
N GLN A 376 17.87 -11.57 -7.15
CA GLN A 376 18.77 -11.22 -8.25
C GLN A 376 20.09 -11.97 -8.05
N ALA A 377 20.71 -12.40 -9.15
CA ALA A 377 21.80 -13.37 -9.18
C ALA A 377 22.88 -13.20 -8.06
N LYS A 378 23.28 -14.34 -7.49
CA LYS A 378 24.29 -14.57 -6.44
C LYS A 378 25.37 -13.47 -6.33
N GLY A 379 25.42 -12.79 -5.18
CA GLY A 379 26.60 -12.00 -4.79
C GLY A 379 26.39 -10.90 -3.75
N VAL A 380 25.15 -10.50 -3.45
CA VAL A 380 24.89 -9.42 -2.48
C VAL A 380 24.01 -9.96 -1.36
N ILE A 381 24.65 -10.11 -0.20
CA ILE A 381 24.04 -10.40 1.10
C ILE A 381 22.95 -9.35 1.37
N SER A 382 21.70 -9.80 1.54
CA SER A 382 20.51 -8.97 1.79
C SER A 382 20.44 -8.38 3.20
N GLU A 383 21.61 -8.16 3.83
CA GLU A 383 21.76 -7.49 5.12
C GLU A 383 22.51 -6.17 4.91
N ALA A 384 21.95 -5.30 4.06
CA ALA A 384 22.54 -4.00 3.77
C ALA A 384 21.62 -2.88 4.28
N ILE A 385 21.96 -2.41 5.48
CA ILE A 385 21.96 -1.01 5.92
C ILE A 385 21.00 -0.08 5.17
N MET A 386 19.94 0.32 5.90
CA MET A 386 18.94 1.31 5.50
C MET A 386 19.56 2.67 5.12
N VAL A 387 19.68 2.93 3.82
CA VAL A 387 19.91 4.27 3.26
C VAL A 387 18.63 4.73 2.59
N SER A 388 17.95 5.66 3.25
CA SER A 388 16.89 6.47 2.66
C SER A 388 17.54 7.71 2.05
N GLY A 389 17.11 8.02 0.83
CA GLY A 389 17.79 8.86 -0.15
C GLY A 389 18.11 7.96 -1.33
N GLY A 390 17.48 8.22 -2.49
CA GLY A 390 17.49 7.36 -3.69
C GLY A 390 18.87 6.97 -4.23
N GLU A 391 19.59 6.13 -3.51
CA GLU A 391 20.81 5.48 -3.94
C GLU A 391 20.42 4.12 -4.51
N MET A 392 20.15 4.10 -5.82
CA MET A 392 20.20 2.86 -6.58
C MET A 392 21.62 2.30 -6.46
N ILE A 393 21.76 1.10 -5.90
CA ILE A 393 23.00 0.33 -6.03
C ILE A 393 22.91 -0.38 -7.38
N VAL A 394 23.75 0.05 -8.33
CA VAL A 394 23.95 -0.69 -9.58
C VAL A 394 24.73 -1.95 -9.21
N GLY A 395 24.10 -3.12 -9.31
CA GLY A 395 24.81 -4.37 -9.14
C GLY A 395 25.90 -4.54 -10.22
N PRO A 396 26.96 -5.31 -9.96
CA PRO A 396 27.97 -5.63 -10.98
C PRO A 396 27.27 -6.43 -12.10
N GLY A 397 26.88 -5.73 -13.16
CA GLY A 397 26.01 -6.28 -14.23
C GLY A 397 24.98 -5.29 -14.79
N GLY A 398 24.84 -4.08 -14.23
CA GLY A 398 23.91 -3.07 -14.76
C GLY A 398 22.44 -3.27 -14.33
N ASN A 399 22.17 -4.24 -13.47
CA ASN A 399 20.85 -4.46 -12.89
C ASN A 399 20.57 -3.45 -11.77
N LEU A 400 19.38 -2.85 -11.84
CA LEU A 400 18.86 -1.91 -10.86
C LEU A 400 18.41 -2.69 -9.62
N ILE A 401 19.07 -2.47 -8.48
CA ILE A 401 18.61 -2.90 -7.17
C ILE A 401 17.94 -1.70 -6.52
N MET A 402 16.62 -1.76 -6.33
CA MET A 402 15.91 -0.76 -5.54
C MET A 402 16.17 -1.06 -4.05
N PRO A 403 16.72 -0.11 -3.26
CA PRO A 403 16.72 -0.25 -1.81
C PRO A 403 15.27 -0.21 -1.28
N ASP A 404 14.98 -0.97 -0.23
CA ASP A 404 13.68 -0.93 0.46
C ASP A 404 13.35 0.52 0.89
N PRO A 405 12.31 1.17 0.34
CA PRO A 405 11.97 2.54 0.69
C PRO A 405 11.39 2.60 2.12
N ILE A 406 11.64 3.69 2.83
CA ILE A 406 10.85 4.04 4.01
C ILE A 406 9.48 4.52 3.49
N TYR A 407 8.45 3.77 3.86
CA TYR A 407 7.15 3.65 3.19
C TYR A 407 6.15 4.75 3.54
N ASN A 408 6.28 5.95 3.00
CA ASN A 408 5.30 6.99 3.31
C ASN A 408 4.08 6.94 2.36
N PHE A 409 4.26 6.53 1.09
CA PHE A 409 3.20 6.47 0.09
C PHE A 409 3.00 5.04 -0.47
N PRO A 410 2.04 4.26 0.06
CA PRO A 410 1.88 2.85 -0.30
C PRO A 410 1.45 2.59 -1.76
N SER A 411 0.96 3.60 -2.49
CA SER A 411 0.58 3.44 -3.91
C SER A 411 1.77 3.25 -4.84
N ASN A 412 2.83 4.04 -4.65
CA ASN A 412 4.09 3.92 -5.41
C ASN A 412 4.69 2.52 -5.24
N TYR A 413 4.59 1.98 -4.03
CA TYR A 413 5.04 0.63 -3.74
C TYR A 413 4.11 -0.43 -4.30
N SER A 414 2.78 -0.27 -4.24
CA SER A 414 1.84 -1.24 -4.82
C SER A 414 2.09 -1.45 -6.30
N PHE A 415 2.42 -0.37 -7.00
CA PHE A 415 2.70 -0.38 -8.42
C PHE A 415 4.08 -0.99 -8.78
N SER A 416 5.12 -0.68 -7.99
CA SER A 416 6.50 -1.15 -8.24
C SER A 416 6.85 -2.50 -7.59
N SER A 417 6.07 -2.95 -6.61
CA SER A 417 6.31 -4.12 -5.75
C SER A 417 6.37 -5.46 -6.50
N TYR A 418 5.94 -5.51 -7.76
CA TYR A 418 6.00 -6.72 -8.58
C TYR A 418 7.35 -6.90 -9.27
N SER A 419 8.08 -5.83 -9.59
CA SER A 419 9.28 -5.81 -10.46
C SER A 419 10.41 -6.79 -10.11
N SER A 420 10.47 -7.30 -8.87
CA SER A 420 11.47 -8.27 -8.38
C SER A 420 10.83 -9.50 -7.74
N ARG A 421 9.56 -9.77 -8.05
CA ARG A 421 8.77 -10.80 -7.37
C ARG A 421 8.10 -11.75 -8.34
N LYS A 422 7.98 -12.98 -7.88
CA LYS A 422 7.17 -14.02 -8.51
C LYS A 422 5.93 -14.23 -7.66
N ALA A 423 4.77 -14.15 -8.30
CA ALA A 423 3.49 -14.33 -7.65
C ALA A 423 2.73 -15.51 -8.28
N ALA A 424 2.05 -16.30 -7.45
CA ALA A 424 1.07 -17.28 -7.93
C ALA A 424 -0.24 -17.03 -7.20
N TYR A 425 -1.32 -16.80 -7.94
CA TYR A 425 -2.59 -16.36 -7.38
C TYR A 425 -3.81 -16.85 -8.17
N PHE A 426 -4.98 -16.74 -7.55
CA PHE A 426 -6.29 -16.78 -8.20
C PHE A 426 -7.20 -15.75 -7.53
N SER A 427 -8.33 -15.46 -8.15
CA SER A 427 -9.31 -14.51 -7.64
C SER A 427 -10.62 -15.19 -7.25
N SER A 428 -11.26 -14.69 -6.21
CA SER A 428 -12.58 -15.09 -5.75
C SER A 428 -13.51 -13.87 -5.65
N VAL A 429 -14.81 -14.08 -5.84
CA VAL A 429 -15.86 -13.08 -5.66
C VAL A 429 -16.78 -13.55 -4.54
N ILE A 430 -16.98 -12.70 -3.55
CA ILE A 430 -17.80 -12.98 -2.38
C ILE A 430 -18.74 -11.81 -2.15
N ASN A 431 -20.00 -12.05 -1.81
CA ASN A 431 -20.92 -10.97 -1.47
C ASN A 431 -20.46 -10.25 -0.19
N ALA A 432 -20.35 -8.92 -0.23
CA ALA A 432 -19.81 -8.13 0.87
C ALA A 432 -20.69 -8.09 2.13
N THR A 433 -21.98 -8.46 2.01
CA THR A 433 -22.94 -8.44 3.13
C THR A 433 -23.15 -9.82 3.72
N THR A 434 -23.36 -10.84 2.89
CA THR A 434 -23.66 -12.21 3.34
C THR A 434 -22.40 -13.08 3.48
N TYR A 435 -21.26 -12.61 2.97
CA TYR A 435 -20.02 -13.36 2.85
C TYR A 435 -20.14 -14.67 2.06
N THR A 436 -21.17 -14.82 1.22
CA THR A 436 -21.37 -16.00 0.35
C THR A 436 -20.61 -15.88 -0.97
N HIS A 437 -19.95 -16.95 -1.40
CA HIS A 437 -19.25 -17.01 -2.67
C HIS A 437 -20.21 -16.84 -3.85
N ASN A 438 -19.76 -16.12 -4.86
CA ASN A 438 -20.56 -15.72 -6.00
C ASN A 438 -19.83 -16.10 -7.30
N TYR A 439 -20.40 -17.00 -8.11
CA TYR A 439 -19.76 -17.56 -9.31
C TYR A 439 -19.72 -16.62 -10.53
N LYS A 440 -19.87 -15.31 -10.35
CA LYS A 440 -19.74 -14.31 -11.43
C LYS A 440 -18.30 -14.23 -11.94
N SER A 441 -18.13 -13.77 -13.18
CA SER A 441 -16.80 -13.50 -13.73
C SER A 441 -16.11 -12.36 -12.99
N ILE A 442 -14.79 -12.47 -12.83
CA ILE A 442 -13.96 -11.33 -12.38
C ILE A 442 -14.07 -10.21 -13.39
N SER A 443 -14.35 -9.02 -12.90
CA SER A 443 -14.42 -7.81 -13.70
C SER A 443 -13.22 -6.93 -13.38
N LYS A 444 -12.67 -6.25 -14.38
CA LYS A 444 -11.62 -5.25 -14.12
C LYS A 444 -12.10 -4.14 -13.17
N TYR A 445 -11.18 -3.64 -12.36
CA TYR A 445 -11.35 -2.46 -11.50
C TYR A 445 -10.50 -1.30 -12.03
N THR A 446 -10.72 -0.05 -11.59
CA THR A 446 -10.05 1.14 -12.15
C THR A 446 -8.53 0.97 -12.21
N TYR A 447 -7.95 0.36 -11.20
CA TYR A 447 -6.50 0.18 -11.14
C TYR A 447 -5.96 -0.90 -12.09
N ASP A 448 -6.77 -1.87 -12.55
CA ASP A 448 -6.37 -2.73 -13.67
C ASP A 448 -6.17 -1.90 -14.94
N TYR A 449 -7.01 -0.88 -15.17
CA TYR A 449 -6.86 0.02 -16.32
C TYR A 449 -5.64 0.93 -16.19
N ILE A 450 -5.35 1.42 -14.97
CA ILE A 450 -4.12 2.17 -14.68
C ILE A 450 -2.90 1.29 -14.96
N PHE A 451 -2.93 0.04 -14.51
CA PHE A 451 -1.85 -0.92 -14.71
C PHE A 451 -1.65 -1.25 -16.18
N ASP A 452 -2.73 -1.57 -16.91
CA ASP A 452 -2.69 -1.80 -18.35
C ASP A 452 -2.11 -0.57 -19.08
N TYR A 453 -2.59 0.63 -18.77
CA TYR A 453 -2.12 1.87 -19.38
C TYR A 453 -0.60 2.06 -19.16
N ALA A 454 -0.12 1.89 -17.94
CA ALA A 454 1.31 2.00 -17.64
C ALA A 454 2.16 0.98 -18.40
N ASN A 455 1.68 -0.26 -18.57
CA ASN A 455 2.42 -1.29 -19.31
C ASN A 455 2.55 -0.98 -20.80
N TYR A 456 1.61 -0.21 -21.36
CA TYR A 456 1.63 0.20 -22.77
C TYR A 456 2.29 1.56 -23.01
N MET A 457 2.74 2.27 -21.96
CA MET A 457 3.42 3.55 -22.13
C MET A 457 4.73 3.38 -22.91
N PRO A 458 4.91 4.09 -24.04
CA PRO A 458 6.16 4.04 -24.78
C PRO A 458 7.25 4.84 -24.06
N GLY A 459 8.49 4.37 -24.15
CA GLY A 459 9.67 5.09 -23.68
C GLY A 459 10.04 4.83 -22.22
N ARG A 460 10.92 5.67 -21.68
CA ARG A 460 11.48 5.52 -20.33
C ARG A 460 10.74 6.47 -19.40
N PHE A 461 9.94 5.92 -18.50
CA PHE A 461 9.18 6.66 -17.48
C PHE A 461 9.54 6.19 -16.07
N GLY A 462 9.25 7.02 -15.07
CA GLY A 462 9.47 6.73 -13.65
C GLY A 462 8.77 7.75 -12.76
N LEU A 463 9.13 7.80 -11.48
CA LEU A 463 8.52 8.72 -10.51
C LEU A 463 6.99 8.61 -10.46
N VAL A 464 6.51 7.37 -10.54
CA VAL A 464 5.08 7.05 -10.64
C VAL A 464 4.41 7.25 -9.29
N THR A 465 3.29 7.96 -9.29
CA THR A 465 2.40 8.15 -8.15
C THR A 465 0.97 7.80 -8.52
N ILE A 466 0.24 7.18 -7.59
CA ILE A 466 -1.20 7.00 -7.73
C ILE A 466 -1.88 7.59 -6.51
N PHE A 467 -2.86 8.46 -6.72
CA PHE A 467 -3.61 9.08 -5.64
C PHE A 467 -5.07 9.23 -6.02
N LYS A 468 -5.91 9.52 -5.01
CA LYS A 468 -7.32 9.80 -5.20
C LYS A 468 -7.61 11.29 -5.04
N LEU A 469 -8.44 11.84 -5.92
CA LEU A 469 -8.97 13.19 -5.80
C LEU A 469 -10.44 13.13 -6.21
N LYS A 470 -11.33 13.68 -5.35
CA LYS A 470 -12.80 13.64 -5.54
C LYS A 470 -13.36 12.24 -5.84
N GLY A 471 -12.75 11.21 -5.26
CA GLY A 471 -13.14 9.81 -5.42
C GLY A 471 -12.60 9.11 -6.67
N ASP A 472 -12.05 9.85 -7.64
CA ASP A 472 -11.41 9.31 -8.83
C ASP A 472 -9.92 9.06 -8.62
N TYR A 473 -9.31 8.25 -9.51
CA TYR A 473 -7.88 7.93 -9.46
C TYR A 473 -7.08 8.78 -10.43
N TYR A 474 -5.85 9.11 -10.03
CA TYR A 474 -4.91 9.88 -10.84
C TYR A 474 -3.56 9.17 -10.85
N LEU A 475 -2.98 9.02 -12.04
CA LEU A 475 -1.65 8.45 -12.25
C LEU A 475 -0.70 9.59 -12.61
N GLY A 476 0.17 9.96 -11.68
CA GLY A 476 1.31 10.83 -11.94
C GLY A 476 2.50 10.03 -12.43
N TYR A 477 3.23 10.51 -13.43
CA TYR A 477 4.48 9.90 -13.87
C TYR A 477 5.41 10.89 -14.59
N TYR A 478 6.71 10.63 -14.51
CA TYR A 478 7.73 11.41 -15.19
C TYR A 478 8.23 10.68 -16.44
N SER A 479 8.21 11.37 -17.58
CA SER A 479 8.80 10.92 -18.84
C SER A 479 10.22 11.46 -18.97
N TYR A 480 11.23 10.57 -18.89
CA TYR A 480 12.64 10.97 -18.96
C TYR A 480 13.05 11.45 -20.37
N SER A 481 12.35 11.00 -21.42
CA SER A 481 12.64 11.43 -22.79
C SER A 481 12.19 12.86 -23.07
N SER A 482 11.02 13.26 -22.56
CA SER A 482 10.45 14.60 -22.76
C SER A 482 10.74 15.57 -21.61
N HIS A 483 11.28 15.09 -20.48
CA HIS A 483 11.44 15.85 -19.24
C HIS A 483 10.11 16.47 -18.78
N THR A 484 9.02 15.71 -18.88
CA THR A 484 7.69 16.16 -18.46
C THR A 484 7.15 15.30 -17.33
N TYR A 485 6.55 15.95 -16.33
CA TYR A 485 5.70 15.28 -15.35
C TYR A 485 4.25 15.35 -15.86
N ASN A 486 3.61 14.20 -15.97
CA ASN A 486 2.27 14.05 -16.51
C ASN A 486 1.35 13.52 -15.41
N ILE A 487 0.07 13.93 -15.45
CA ILE A 487 -0.98 13.35 -14.61
C ILE A 487 -2.12 12.93 -15.53
N GLU A 488 -2.50 11.67 -15.41
CA GLU A 488 -3.59 11.05 -16.14
C GLU A 488 -4.74 10.76 -15.19
N TRP A 489 -5.93 11.22 -15.53
CA TRP A 489 -7.16 10.96 -14.76
C TRP A 489 -7.81 9.66 -15.21
N PHE A 490 -8.26 8.87 -14.23
CA PHE A 490 -9.01 7.64 -14.40
C PHE A 490 -10.27 7.67 -13.55
N LYS A 491 -11.43 7.60 -14.20
CA LYS A 491 -12.72 7.48 -13.51
C LYS A 491 -12.73 6.25 -12.59
N ASN A 492 -13.13 6.45 -11.34
CA ASN A 492 -13.37 5.37 -10.40
C ASN A 492 -14.67 4.64 -10.76
N ILE A 493 -14.55 3.37 -11.14
CA ILE A 493 -15.68 2.48 -11.48
C ILE A 493 -15.91 1.42 -10.39
N ASP A 494 -15.15 1.49 -9.31
CA ASP A 494 -15.12 0.50 -8.23
C ASP A 494 -16.20 0.79 -7.19
N ASP A 495 -16.42 2.09 -6.93
CA ASP A 495 -17.49 2.61 -6.07
C ASP A 495 -18.62 3.23 -6.90
N HIS A 496 -19.76 2.54 -6.97
CA HIS A 496 -21.05 3.21 -7.15
C HIS A 496 -21.73 3.35 -5.79
N VAL A 497 -21.05 4.00 -4.86
CA VAL A 497 -21.73 4.70 -3.77
C VAL A 497 -21.54 6.17 -4.06
N ILE A 498 -22.46 6.74 -4.83
CA ILE A 498 -22.67 8.19 -4.84
C ILE A 498 -23.05 8.52 -3.39
N ARG A 499 -22.08 9.00 -2.60
CA ARG A 499 -22.38 9.69 -1.35
C ARG A 499 -22.87 11.06 -1.78
N PHE A 500 -24.21 11.22 -1.76
CA PHE A 500 -24.88 12.50 -1.96
C PHE A 500 -24.52 13.49 -0.86
#